data_AF-A0A348TNL4-F1
#
_entry.id   AF-A0A348TNL4-F1
#
_cell.length_a   1.000
_cell.length_b   1.000
_cell.length_c   1.000
_cell.angle_alpha   90.00
_cell.angle_beta   90.00
_cell.angle_gamma   90.00
#
_symmetry.space_group_name_H-M   'P 1'
#
loop_
_entity.id
_entity.type
_entity.pdbx_description
1 polymer ?
#
loop_
_entity_poly.entity_id
_entity_poly.type
_entity_poly.pdbx_seq_one_letter_code
_entity_poly.pdbx_strand_id
1 'polypeptide(L)'
;MKKIYLLSFFVTAFAAKAQVKIGYALGLKGEAILTTMQTDVAKRSYSMGFGNGFGFFARLKTGRLYFQPEFKYANQTTYQKDTDKNKVSFTSFDVPVLLGGYVFKSKNGSVRLFVGPELIFFNSFKNDGEDLFNPRNSSSIRSGTGSFVLGTGVDFKRISVDLRYKMGMNSVKRKTTSSPNETIQQIVLSVGYKLLYKED
;
A
#
# COMPACT_ATOMS: atom_id res chain seq x y z
N MET A 1 -13.52 28.59 -38.82
CA MET A 1 -12.98 29.62 -37.90
C MET A 1 -13.14 29.29 -36.41
N LYS A 2 -14.25 28.67 -35.95
CA LYS A 2 -14.45 28.32 -34.51
C LYS A 2 -13.45 27.29 -33.92
N LYS A 3 -12.81 26.43 -34.73
CA LYS A 3 -11.91 25.35 -34.27
C LYS A 3 -10.49 25.80 -33.92
N ILE A 4 -10.06 26.98 -34.38
CA ILE A 4 -8.70 27.51 -34.14
C ILE A 4 -8.58 28.13 -32.75
N TYR A 5 -9.66 28.74 -32.24
CA TYR A 5 -9.69 29.29 -30.87
C TYR A 5 -9.60 28.20 -29.78
N LEU A 6 -10.10 27.00 -30.06
CA LEU A 6 -10.04 25.88 -29.12
C LEU A 6 -8.61 25.33 -28.99
N LEU A 7 -7.84 25.36 -30.09
CA LEU A 7 -6.45 24.93 -30.11
C LEU A 7 -5.53 25.97 -29.46
N SER A 8 -5.81 27.27 -29.63
CA SER A 8 -5.05 28.32 -28.95
C SER A 8 -5.28 28.33 -27.44
N PHE A 9 -6.49 27.98 -26.97
CA PHE A 9 -6.79 27.80 -25.54
C PHE A 9 -6.01 26.63 -24.91
N PHE A 10 -5.81 25.55 -25.66
CA PHE A 10 -5.05 24.39 -25.19
C PHE A 10 -3.55 24.67 -25.06
N VAL A 11 -3.00 25.55 -25.91
CA VAL A 11 -1.59 25.93 -25.90
C VAL A 11 -1.28 26.97 -24.81
N THR A 12 -2.19 27.93 -24.54
CA THR A 12 -2.01 28.88 -23.41
C THR A 12 -2.22 28.24 -22.04
N ALA A 13 -2.97 27.13 -21.92
CA ALA A 13 -3.10 26.38 -20.67
C ALA A 13 -1.75 25.77 -20.19
N PHE A 14 -0.83 25.47 -21.10
CA PHE A 14 0.51 24.97 -20.77
C PHE A 14 1.56 26.07 -20.53
N ALA A 15 1.24 27.33 -20.86
CA ALA A 15 2.16 28.46 -20.68
C ALA A 15 2.12 29.08 -19.27
N ALA A 16 1.27 28.57 -18.37
CA ALA A 16 1.27 28.94 -16.97
C ALA A 16 2.60 28.49 -16.32
N LYS A 17 3.57 29.41 -16.27
CA LYS A 17 4.74 29.34 -15.39
C LYS A 17 4.24 29.39 -13.93
N ALA A 18 3.64 28.31 -13.45
CA ALA A 18 3.46 28.09 -12.03
C ALA A 18 4.87 28.02 -11.44
N GLN A 19 5.22 28.95 -10.56
CA GLN A 19 6.35 28.76 -9.65
C GLN A 19 5.97 27.55 -8.79
N VAL A 20 6.30 26.35 -9.26
CA VAL A 20 6.01 25.10 -8.55
C VAL A 20 6.93 25.09 -7.34
N LYS A 21 6.40 25.51 -6.20
CA LYS A 21 7.06 25.28 -4.93
C LYS A 21 6.97 23.79 -4.65
N ILE A 22 8.11 23.12 -4.70
CA ILE A 22 8.22 21.69 -4.43
C ILE A 22 8.58 21.53 -2.96
N GLY A 23 7.62 21.03 -2.19
CA GLY A 23 7.84 20.55 -0.84
C GLY A 23 8.29 19.09 -0.87
N TYR A 24 8.95 18.64 0.18
CA TYR A 24 9.32 17.23 0.31
C TYR A 24 9.21 16.75 1.75
N ALA A 25 9.09 15.44 1.95
CA ALA A 25 9.26 14.81 3.26
C ALA A 25 9.90 13.43 3.10
N LEU A 26 10.88 13.12 3.93
CA LEU A 26 11.51 11.81 4.05
C LEU A 26 11.29 11.33 5.48
N GLY A 27 10.93 10.06 5.64
CA GLY A 27 10.65 9.54 6.97
C GLY A 27 10.54 8.03 7.03
N LEU A 28 10.35 7.57 8.26
CA LEU A 28 10.15 6.17 8.60
C LEU A 28 8.69 5.95 9.03
N LYS A 29 8.20 4.72 8.88
CA LYS A 29 6.86 4.29 9.28
C LYS A 29 6.93 2.94 9.98
N GLY A 30 6.17 2.78 11.06
CA GLY A 30 5.81 1.49 11.63
C GLY A 30 4.32 1.23 11.39
N GLU A 31 3.95 -0.03 11.17
CA GLU A 31 2.57 -0.39 10.85
C GLU A 31 2.10 -1.67 11.54
N ALA A 32 0.81 -1.71 11.84
CA ALA A 32 0.06 -2.88 12.26
C ALA A 32 -0.93 -3.24 11.16
N ILE A 33 -0.98 -4.52 10.82
CA ILE A 33 -1.72 -5.06 9.68
C ILE A 33 -2.77 -6.02 10.20
N LEU A 34 -4.03 -5.76 9.89
CA LEU A 34 -5.14 -6.69 10.11
C LEU A 34 -5.58 -7.25 8.76
N THR A 35 -5.46 -8.55 8.60
CA THR A 35 -5.83 -9.26 7.37
C THR A 35 -7.15 -9.98 7.56
N THR A 36 -8.05 -9.77 6.61
CA THR A 36 -9.29 -10.53 6.51
C THR A 36 -9.27 -11.28 5.18
N MET A 37 -9.43 -12.60 5.23
CA MET A 37 -9.65 -13.41 4.03
C MET A 37 -11.11 -13.83 3.97
N GLN A 38 -11.80 -13.44 2.90
CA GLN A 38 -13.12 -13.95 2.58
C GLN A 38 -12.96 -15.13 1.63
N THR A 39 -13.20 -16.34 2.13
CA THR A 39 -13.45 -17.53 1.30
C THR A 39 -14.97 -17.73 1.18
N ASP A 40 -15.38 -18.28 0.04
CA ASP A 40 -16.71 -18.24 -0.56
C ASP A 40 -17.95 -18.32 0.36
N VAL A 41 -19.02 -17.64 -0.06
CA VAL A 41 -20.26 -17.33 0.68
C VAL A 41 -21.02 -18.56 1.20
N ALA A 42 -20.73 -19.76 0.66
CA ALA A 42 -21.34 -21.02 1.05
C ALA A 42 -20.69 -21.70 2.28
N LYS A 43 -19.46 -21.32 2.65
CA LYS A 43 -18.75 -21.86 3.84
C LYS A 43 -18.03 -20.72 4.53
N ARG A 44 -18.72 -20.03 5.45
CA ARG A 44 -18.23 -18.87 6.24
C ARG A 44 -17.05 -19.23 7.16
N SER A 45 -15.88 -19.50 6.60
CA SER A 45 -14.63 -19.68 7.34
C SER A 45 -13.85 -18.36 7.29
N TYR A 46 -14.13 -17.47 8.24
CA TYR A 46 -13.39 -16.22 8.40
C TYR A 46 -12.01 -16.54 8.98
N SER A 47 -10.95 -16.37 8.19
CA SER A 47 -9.57 -16.43 8.70
C SER A 47 -9.11 -15.00 8.98
N MET A 48 -8.76 -14.74 10.25
CA MET A 48 -8.23 -13.45 10.69
C MET A 48 -6.73 -13.57 10.88
N GLY A 49 -5.99 -12.64 10.29
CA GLY A 49 -4.53 -12.57 10.39
C GLY A 49 -4.08 -11.25 10.99
N PHE A 50 -3.00 -11.30 11.75
CA PHE A 50 -2.35 -10.13 12.33
C PHE A 50 -0.91 -10.04 11.82
N GLY A 51 -0.44 -8.82 11.61
CA GLY A 51 0.91 -8.55 11.16
C GLY A 51 1.42 -7.21 11.65
N ASN A 52 2.71 -7.01 11.48
CA ASN A 52 3.41 -5.77 11.74
C ASN A 52 4.40 -5.49 10.63
N GLY A 53 4.80 -4.23 10.50
CA GLY A 53 5.77 -3.84 9.50
C GLY A 53 6.47 -2.55 9.86
N PHE A 54 7.51 -2.27 9.11
CA PHE A 54 8.21 -0.99 9.14
C PHE A 54 8.68 -0.63 7.74
N GLY A 55 8.94 0.64 7.50
CA GLY A 55 9.35 1.09 6.18
C GLY A 55 9.84 2.52 6.16
N PHE A 56 10.24 2.96 4.98
CA PHE A 56 10.60 4.32 4.68
C PHE A 56 9.68 4.89 3.60
N PHE A 57 9.43 6.19 3.67
CA PHE A 57 8.67 6.90 2.66
C PHE A 57 9.41 8.15 2.23
N ALA A 58 9.30 8.47 0.95
CA ALA A 58 9.59 9.78 0.42
C ALA A 58 8.28 10.40 -0.07
N ARG A 59 8.09 11.69 0.12
CA ARG A 59 6.94 12.44 -0.37
C ARG A 59 7.43 13.68 -1.08
N LEU A 60 6.95 13.90 -2.30
CA LEU A 60 7.13 15.11 -3.07
C LEU A 60 5.78 15.82 -3.16
N LYS A 61 5.71 17.07 -2.71
CA LYS A 61 4.48 17.85 -2.59
C LYS A 61 4.48 18.99 -3.61
N THR A 62 3.34 19.25 -4.21
CA THR A 62 3.10 20.40 -5.08
C THR A 62 1.68 20.93 -4.85
N GLY A 63 1.58 22.05 -4.15
CA GLY A 63 0.30 22.65 -3.77
C GLY A 63 -0.54 21.72 -2.89
N ARG A 64 -1.65 21.21 -3.45
CA ARG A 64 -2.54 20.27 -2.75
C ARG A 64 -2.26 18.81 -3.07
N LEU A 65 -1.39 18.51 -4.02
CA LEU A 65 -1.11 17.14 -4.44
C LEU A 65 0.26 16.69 -3.92
N TYR A 66 0.43 15.38 -3.79
CA TYR A 66 1.72 14.78 -3.53
C TYR A 66 1.86 13.41 -4.17
N PHE A 67 3.11 13.08 -4.47
CA PHE A 67 3.56 11.76 -4.88
C PHE A 67 4.38 11.15 -3.74
N GLN A 68 4.15 9.89 -3.41
CA GLN A 68 4.78 9.24 -2.27
C GLN A 68 5.13 7.78 -2.58
N PRO A 69 6.37 7.51 -3.03
CA PRO A 69 6.91 6.16 -3.02
C PRO A 69 7.28 5.76 -1.59
N GLU A 70 7.02 4.51 -1.25
CA GLU A 70 7.48 3.90 0.01
C GLU A 70 8.12 2.54 -0.27
N PHE A 71 8.87 2.08 0.71
CA PHE A 71 9.40 0.72 0.77
C PHE A 71 9.18 0.22 2.18
N LYS A 72 8.65 -0.99 2.29
CA LYS A 72 8.24 -1.57 3.54
C LYS A 72 8.69 -3.01 3.65
N TYR A 73 8.88 -3.43 4.88
CA TYR A 73 9.03 -4.80 5.28
C TYR A 73 7.85 -5.14 6.19
N ALA A 74 7.12 -6.20 5.85
CA ALA A 74 5.94 -6.66 6.57
C ALA A 74 6.08 -8.13 6.94
N ASN A 75 5.69 -8.44 8.18
CA ASN A 75 5.51 -9.81 8.67
C ASN A 75 4.04 -9.99 9.01
N GLN A 76 3.43 -11.06 8.50
CA GLN A 76 2.01 -11.36 8.72
C GLN A 76 1.87 -12.82 9.15
N THR A 77 0.97 -13.07 10.10
CA THR A 77 0.61 -14.41 10.56
C THR A 77 -0.89 -14.57 10.46
N THR A 78 -1.34 -15.62 9.78
CA THR A 78 -2.77 -15.96 9.65
C THR A 78 -3.06 -17.26 10.40
N TYR A 79 -4.18 -17.28 11.12
CA TYR A 79 -4.69 -18.47 11.81
C TYR A 79 -5.86 -19.04 11.01
N GLN A 80 -5.78 -20.32 10.63
CA GLN A 80 -6.93 -21.04 10.06
C GLN A 80 -7.75 -21.69 11.18
N LYS A 81 -9.06 -21.46 11.18
CA LYS A 81 -9.97 -21.78 12.29
C LYS A 81 -10.22 -23.29 12.52
N ASP A 82 -9.97 -24.14 11.53
CA ASP A 82 -10.39 -25.56 11.59
C ASP A 82 -9.35 -26.52 12.19
N THR A 83 -8.16 -26.04 12.56
CA THR A 83 -7.19 -26.84 13.33
C THR A 83 -6.27 -25.86 14.03
N ASP A 84 -6.21 -25.86 15.36
CA ASP A 84 -5.29 -25.05 16.20
C ASP A 84 -3.79 -25.29 15.93
N LYS A 85 -3.43 -25.88 14.78
CA LYS A 85 -2.08 -26.34 14.43
C LYS A 85 -1.50 -25.67 13.17
N ASN A 86 -2.29 -25.05 12.30
CA ASN A 86 -1.75 -24.50 11.05
C ASN A 86 -1.54 -22.98 11.13
N LYS A 87 -0.44 -22.59 11.77
CA LYS A 87 0.08 -21.21 11.75
C LYS A 87 0.81 -20.98 10.43
N VAL A 88 0.30 -20.06 9.62
CA VAL A 88 0.98 -19.67 8.38
C VAL A 88 1.52 -18.26 8.52
N SER A 89 2.84 -18.12 8.42
CA SER A 89 3.53 -16.84 8.54
C SER A 89 4.21 -16.49 7.22
N PHE A 90 4.03 -15.23 6.80
CA PHE A 90 4.59 -14.70 5.56
C PHE A 90 5.37 -13.44 5.84
N THR A 91 6.50 -13.30 5.17
CA THR A 91 7.33 -12.10 5.18
C THR A 91 7.42 -11.54 3.77
N SER A 92 7.16 -10.25 3.62
CA SER A 92 7.20 -9.55 2.33
C SER A 92 7.94 -8.22 2.39
N PHE A 93 8.48 -7.83 1.24
CA PHE A 93 8.90 -6.48 0.93
C PHE A 93 7.85 -5.84 0.03
N ASP A 94 7.26 -4.74 0.50
CA ASP A 94 6.16 -4.07 -0.19
C ASP A 94 6.66 -2.70 -0.69
N VAL A 95 6.39 -2.39 -1.96
CA VAL A 95 6.79 -1.14 -2.61
C VAL A 95 5.54 -0.42 -3.13
N PRO A 96 4.83 0.34 -2.28
CA PRO A 96 3.69 1.14 -2.71
C PRO A 96 4.12 2.45 -3.35
N VAL A 97 3.41 2.82 -4.41
CA VAL A 97 3.58 4.08 -5.13
C VAL A 97 2.27 4.86 -5.01
N LEU A 98 2.23 5.86 -4.15
CA LEU A 98 0.99 6.54 -3.78
C LEU A 98 0.90 7.93 -4.43
N LEU A 99 -0.28 8.24 -4.94
CA LEU A 99 -0.69 9.60 -5.29
C LEU A 99 -1.72 10.06 -4.26
N GLY A 100 -1.55 11.27 -3.74
CA GLY A 100 -2.45 11.78 -2.72
C GLY A 100 -2.71 13.27 -2.82
N GLY A 101 -3.74 13.68 -2.09
CA GLY A 101 -4.22 15.04 -2.03
C GLY A 101 -4.45 15.48 -0.58
N TYR A 102 -4.10 16.72 -0.28
CA TYR A 102 -4.42 17.39 0.96
C TYR A 102 -5.86 17.91 0.91
N VAL A 103 -6.74 17.31 1.71
CA VAL A 103 -8.12 17.77 1.90
C VAL A 103 -8.12 19.03 2.77
N PHE A 104 -7.31 19.02 3.82
CA PHE A 104 -7.09 20.15 4.70
C PHE A 104 -5.59 20.35 4.93
N LYS A 105 -5.13 21.60 4.90
CA LYS A 105 -3.71 21.96 5.05
C LYS A 105 -3.61 23.17 5.98
N SER A 106 -2.88 23.03 7.08
CA SER A 106 -2.57 24.08 8.04
C SER A 106 -1.09 24.01 8.44
N LYS A 107 -0.58 25.07 9.07
CA LYS A 107 0.83 25.17 9.50
C LYS A 107 1.23 24.05 10.47
N ASN A 108 0.28 23.54 11.25
CA ASN A 108 0.53 22.58 12.32
C ASN A 108 0.06 21.16 11.98
N GLY A 109 -0.75 20.99 10.94
CA GLY A 109 -1.25 19.69 10.54
C GLY A 109 -2.04 19.69 9.24
N SER A 110 -2.27 18.50 8.70
CA SER A 110 -2.97 18.32 7.43
C SER A 110 -3.73 17.00 7.39
N VAL A 111 -4.89 16.99 6.76
CA VAL A 111 -5.64 15.76 6.46
C VAL A 111 -5.44 15.43 4.99
N ARG A 112 -5.15 14.16 4.70
CA ARG A 112 -4.82 13.67 3.37
C ARG A 112 -5.62 12.44 2.99
N LEU A 113 -5.82 12.30 1.69
CA LEU A 113 -6.29 11.07 1.06
C LEU A 113 -5.23 10.62 0.05
N PHE A 114 -5.09 9.32 -0.14
CA PHE A 114 -4.16 8.76 -1.11
C PHE A 114 -4.67 7.45 -1.68
N VAL A 115 -4.16 7.16 -2.86
CA VAL A 115 -4.45 5.94 -3.59
C VAL A 115 -3.24 5.56 -4.44
N GLY A 116 -3.02 4.27 -4.68
CA GLY A 116 -1.99 3.83 -5.59
C GLY A 116 -1.73 2.34 -5.61
N PRO A 117 -0.98 1.85 -6.60
CA PRO A 117 -0.55 0.47 -6.66
C PRO A 117 0.54 0.16 -5.64
N GLU A 118 0.65 -1.12 -5.30
CA GLU A 118 1.67 -1.69 -4.43
C GLU A 118 2.19 -2.99 -5.03
N LEU A 119 3.51 -3.09 -5.15
CA LEU A 119 4.18 -4.31 -5.57
C LEU A 119 4.64 -5.07 -4.33
N ILE A 120 4.29 -6.34 -4.24
CA ILE A 120 4.60 -7.21 -3.09
C ILE A 120 5.59 -8.28 -3.54
N PHE A 121 6.73 -8.36 -2.86
CA PHE A 121 7.77 -9.36 -3.07
C PHE A 121 7.88 -10.24 -1.82
N PHE A 122 7.49 -11.50 -1.93
CA PHE A 122 7.55 -12.43 -0.79
C PHE A 122 8.97 -12.96 -0.59
N ASN A 123 9.48 -12.85 0.64
CA ASN A 123 10.80 -13.34 1.02
C ASN A 123 10.76 -14.72 1.69
N SER A 124 9.70 -15.01 2.46
CA SER A 124 9.56 -16.31 3.16
C SER A 124 8.11 -16.67 3.39
N PHE A 125 7.80 -17.96 3.27
CA PHE A 125 6.50 -18.58 3.51
C PHE A 125 6.71 -19.80 4.43
N LYS A 126 6.20 -19.73 5.66
CA LYS A 126 6.33 -20.81 6.66
C LYS A 126 4.96 -21.36 7.04
N ASN A 127 4.80 -22.68 7.11
CA ASN A 127 3.60 -23.35 7.60
C ASN A 127 4.00 -24.35 8.69
N ASP A 128 3.49 -24.19 9.91
CA ASP A 128 3.73 -25.09 11.05
C ASP A 128 5.22 -25.42 11.32
N GLY A 129 6.09 -24.41 11.26
CA GLY A 129 7.53 -24.57 11.54
C GLY A 129 8.36 -25.20 10.42
N GLU A 130 7.72 -25.81 9.42
CA GLU A 130 8.35 -26.31 8.20
C GLU A 130 8.49 -25.17 7.17
N ASP A 131 9.72 -24.96 6.68
CA ASP A 131 9.98 -24.04 5.56
C ASP A 131 9.40 -24.65 4.27
N LEU A 132 8.16 -24.31 3.95
CA LEU A 132 7.57 -24.61 2.63
C LEU A 132 8.31 -23.88 1.49
N PHE A 133 9.13 -22.89 1.82
CA PHE A 133 10.01 -22.17 0.91
C PHE A 133 11.45 -22.18 1.43
N ASN A 134 12.30 -23.05 0.87
CA ASN A 134 13.75 -22.95 0.97
C ASN A 134 14.28 -22.25 -0.30
N PRO A 135 14.78 -21.00 -0.25
CA PRO A 135 15.24 -20.25 -1.43
C PRO A 135 16.47 -20.87 -2.12
N ARG A 136 16.99 -21.98 -1.60
CA ARG A 136 18.20 -22.65 -2.08
C ARG A 136 17.97 -23.67 -3.20
N ASN A 137 16.72 -24.04 -3.48
CA ASN A 137 16.37 -24.91 -4.61
C ASN A 137 15.03 -24.50 -5.24
N SER A 138 15.01 -24.41 -6.56
CA SER A 138 13.89 -24.08 -7.45
C SER A 138 13.80 -22.61 -7.92
N SER A 139 13.87 -22.51 -9.24
CA SER A 139 13.70 -21.39 -10.15
C SER A 139 12.33 -20.69 -10.08
N SER A 140 11.78 -20.48 -8.88
CA SER A 140 10.40 -19.99 -8.65
C SER A 140 10.35 -18.62 -7.96
N ILE A 141 11.48 -17.91 -7.87
CA ILE A 141 11.50 -16.50 -7.44
C ILE A 141 10.99 -15.63 -8.61
N ARG A 142 9.67 -15.51 -8.83
CA ARG A 142 9.16 -14.38 -9.66
C ARG A 142 7.66 -14.09 -9.74
N SER A 143 6.80 -14.46 -8.80
CA SER A 143 5.43 -13.88 -8.82
C SER A 143 5.35 -12.71 -7.84
N GLY A 144 5.82 -11.54 -8.26
CA GLY A 144 5.44 -10.29 -7.59
C GLY A 144 3.92 -10.14 -7.70
N THR A 145 3.23 -10.09 -6.57
CA THR A 145 1.78 -9.89 -6.54
C THR A 145 1.50 -8.40 -6.43
N GLY A 146 0.51 -7.91 -7.19
CA GLY A 146 0.07 -6.52 -7.09
C GLY A 146 -0.98 -6.36 -6.01
N SER A 147 -1.06 -5.19 -5.41
CA SER A 147 -2.18 -4.76 -4.59
C SER A 147 -2.54 -3.31 -4.94
N PHE A 148 -3.77 -2.94 -4.67
CA PHE A 148 -4.21 -1.56 -4.74
C PHE A 148 -4.44 -1.05 -3.34
N VAL A 149 -3.94 0.14 -3.05
CA VAL A 149 -4.00 0.77 -1.73
C VAL A 149 -4.83 2.03 -1.86
N LEU A 150 -5.80 2.18 -0.96
CA LEU A 150 -6.50 3.44 -0.73
C LEU A 150 -6.42 3.78 0.76
N GLY A 151 -6.39 5.06 1.09
CA GLY A 151 -6.27 5.44 2.48
C GLY A 151 -6.42 6.91 2.76
N THR A 152 -6.44 7.18 4.04
CA THR A 152 -6.54 8.50 4.64
C THR A 152 -5.42 8.65 5.65
N GLY A 153 -4.99 9.89 5.88
CA GLY A 153 -3.99 10.16 6.90
C GLY A 153 -4.12 11.54 7.51
N VAL A 154 -3.49 11.69 8.66
CA VAL A 154 -3.36 12.95 9.36
C VAL A 154 -1.88 13.18 9.64
N ASP A 155 -1.40 14.36 9.27
CA ASP A 155 -0.09 14.85 9.69
C ASP A 155 -0.26 15.85 10.81
N PHE A 156 0.58 15.71 11.84
CA PHE A 156 0.75 16.72 12.87
C PHE A 156 2.25 16.96 13.05
N LYS A 157 2.73 18.12 12.59
CA LYS A 157 4.17 18.43 12.51
C LYS A 157 4.95 17.28 11.81
N ARG A 158 5.90 16.68 12.53
CA ARG A 158 6.74 15.56 12.06
C ARG A 158 6.04 14.20 12.14
N ILE A 159 4.97 14.08 12.91
CA ILE A 159 4.24 12.82 13.10
C ILE A 159 3.18 12.69 12.01
N SER A 160 3.00 11.45 11.56
CA SER A 160 2.08 11.08 10.50
C SER A 160 1.31 9.84 10.93
N VAL A 161 0.01 9.81 10.77
CA VAL A 161 -0.81 8.62 11.03
C VAL A 161 -1.60 8.33 9.76
N ASP A 162 -1.52 7.09 9.28
CA ASP A 162 -2.29 6.64 8.11
C ASP A 162 -3.18 5.45 8.48
N LEU A 163 -4.41 5.49 7.97
CA LEU A 163 -5.29 4.35 7.87
C LEU A 163 -5.40 3.95 6.39
N ARG A 164 -5.11 2.70 6.09
CA ARG A 164 -5.07 2.18 4.72
C ARG A 164 -5.90 0.94 4.59
N TYR A 165 -6.50 0.80 3.42
CA TYR A 165 -7.17 -0.40 2.97
C TYR A 165 -6.45 -0.91 1.72
N LYS A 166 -5.92 -2.14 1.81
CA LYS A 166 -5.19 -2.83 0.75
C LYS A 166 -6.12 -3.88 0.14
N MET A 167 -6.21 -3.87 -1.18
CA MET A 167 -6.97 -4.81 -2.00
C MET A 167 -5.98 -5.61 -2.84
N GLY A 168 -5.83 -6.90 -2.57
CA GLY A 168 -4.95 -7.77 -3.36
C GLY A 168 -5.40 -7.89 -4.80
N MET A 169 -4.52 -7.57 -5.75
CA MET A 169 -4.72 -7.78 -7.19
C MET A 169 -4.05 -9.09 -7.60
N ASN A 170 -4.65 -10.24 -7.25
CA ASN A 170 -4.75 -11.43 -8.14
C ASN A 170 -5.16 -12.73 -7.41
N SER A 171 -6.19 -13.35 -8.00
CA SER A 171 -6.34 -14.75 -8.40
C SER A 171 -5.26 -15.74 -7.89
N VAL A 172 -5.53 -16.39 -6.75
CA VAL A 172 -4.97 -17.71 -6.48
C VAL A 172 -5.64 -18.69 -7.45
N LYS A 173 -5.14 -18.78 -8.69
CA LYS A 173 -5.54 -19.87 -9.60
C LYS A 173 -4.92 -21.16 -9.07
N ARG A 174 -5.62 -21.87 -8.18
CA ARG A 174 -5.40 -23.31 -8.05
C ARG A 174 -5.64 -23.92 -9.43
N LYS A 175 -4.72 -24.76 -9.91
CA LYS A 175 -4.90 -25.57 -11.13
C LYS A 175 -6.00 -26.61 -10.87
N THR A 176 -7.24 -26.17 -10.79
CA THR A 176 -8.43 -27.01 -10.79
C THR A 176 -9.59 -26.12 -11.20
N THR A 177 -10.35 -26.60 -12.18
CA THR A 177 -11.22 -25.88 -13.12
C THR A 177 -12.45 -25.18 -12.52
N SER A 178 -12.49 -24.88 -11.22
CA SER A 178 -13.67 -24.29 -10.55
C SER A 178 -13.28 -23.68 -9.19
N SER A 179 -12.46 -22.62 -9.16
CA SER A 179 -12.13 -21.93 -7.90
C SER A 179 -12.44 -20.44 -8.00
N PRO A 180 -13.25 -19.87 -7.08
CA PRO A 180 -13.61 -18.46 -7.07
C PRO A 180 -12.39 -17.58 -6.82
N ASN A 181 -12.44 -16.33 -7.29
CA ASN A 181 -11.42 -15.32 -7.00
C ASN A 181 -11.36 -15.01 -5.48
N GLU A 182 -10.44 -15.62 -4.76
CA GLU A 182 -10.15 -15.25 -3.37
C GLU A 182 -9.47 -13.87 -3.35
N THR A 183 -10.18 -12.85 -2.89
CA THR A 183 -9.65 -11.47 -2.79
C THR A 183 -9.19 -11.22 -1.36
N ILE A 184 -7.87 -11.02 -1.18
CA ILE A 184 -7.30 -10.67 0.12
C ILE A 184 -7.53 -9.19 0.39
N GLN A 185 -8.08 -8.87 1.56
CA GLN A 185 -8.32 -7.50 2.01
C GLN A 185 -7.58 -7.25 3.32
N GLN A 186 -6.89 -6.11 3.44
CA GLN A 186 -6.15 -5.76 4.64
C GLN A 186 -6.47 -4.33 5.07
N ILE A 187 -6.64 -4.15 6.38
CA ILE A 187 -6.66 -2.83 7.01
C ILE A 187 -5.30 -2.63 7.67
N VAL A 188 -4.65 -1.52 7.36
CA VAL A 188 -3.33 -1.18 7.89
C VAL A 188 -3.39 0.15 8.61
N LEU A 189 -2.98 0.14 9.87
CA LEU A 189 -2.75 1.34 10.65
C LEU A 189 -1.25 1.59 10.71
N SER A 190 -0.80 2.79 10.35
CA SER A 190 0.62 3.12 10.41
C SER A 190 0.88 4.47 11.07
N VAL A 191 2.01 4.54 11.78
CA VAL A 191 2.54 5.76 12.39
C VAL A 191 3.90 6.03 11.77
N GLY A 192 4.10 7.25 11.29
CA GLY A 192 5.33 7.69 10.66
C GLY A 192 5.93 8.91 11.32
N TYR A 193 7.25 9.02 11.19
CA TYR A 193 8.02 10.17 11.63
C TYR A 193 8.81 10.74 10.45
N LYS A 194 8.58 12.01 10.14
CA LYS A 194 9.29 12.78 9.11
C LYS A 194 10.64 13.22 9.68
N LEU A 195 11.71 12.60 9.19
CA LEU A 195 13.10 12.95 9.52
C LEU A 195 13.47 14.30 8.92
N LEU A 196 13.11 14.48 7.65
CA LEU A 196 13.35 15.70 6.89
C LEU A 196 12.04 16.12 6.23
N TYR A 197 11.66 17.39 6.33
CA TYR A 197 10.51 17.90 5.57
C TYR A 197 10.66 19.39 5.27
N LYS A 198 10.16 19.77 4.09
CA LYS A 198 10.01 21.14 3.62
C LYS A 198 8.57 21.32 3.15
N GLU A 199 7.90 22.36 3.63
CA GLU A 199 6.61 22.76 3.08
C GLU A 199 6.83 23.57 1.80
N ASP A 200 5.90 23.42 0.87
CA ASP A 200 5.75 24.21 -0.35
C ASP A 200 5.13 25.58 -0.08
#